data_AF-A0A965XJX6-F1
#
_entry.id   AF-A0A965XJX6-F1
#
_cell.length_a   1.000
_cell.length_b   1.000
_cell.length_c   1.000
_cell.angle_alpha   90.00
_cell.angle_beta   90.00
_cell.angle_gamma   90.00
#
_symmetry.space_group_name_H-M   'P 1'
#
loop_
_entity.id
_entity.type
_entity.pdbx_description
1 polymer ?
#
loop_
_entity_poly.entity_id
_entity_poly.type
_entity_poly.pdbx_seq_one_letter_code
_entity_poly.pdbx_strand_id
1 'polypeptide(L)'
;MANRIRKIQLHFMVDEQERKIIDAKMELIGTNNLGAYIRRMAIYGYMIELDMEPLNRLTVELSRIGNNLNQLTKRANETGNIYIDDIEVLSGDIKAIKEDIRIFTNDLFADEK
;
A
#
# COMPACT_ATOMS: atom_id res chain seq x y z
N MET A 1 -29.98 -2.61 40.53
CA MET A 1 -29.12 -2.71 39.32
C MET A 1 -28.67 -1.31 38.96
N ALA A 2 -27.36 -1.05 38.96
CA ALA A 2 -26.81 0.29 38.75
C ALA A 2 -27.21 0.84 37.37
N ASN A 3 -27.63 2.09 37.32
CA ASN A 3 -28.17 2.75 36.13
C ASN A 3 -27.05 2.96 35.09
N ARG A 4 -26.84 1.96 34.23
CA ARG A 4 -25.78 1.98 33.22
C ARG A 4 -26.16 2.94 32.09
N ILE A 5 -25.35 3.98 31.88
CA ILE A 5 -25.54 4.98 30.81
C ILE A 5 -25.52 4.32 29.41
N ARG A 6 -24.72 3.26 29.23
CA ARG A 6 -24.52 2.58 27.94
C ARG A 6 -25.14 1.19 27.96
N LYS A 7 -26.37 1.07 27.42
CA LYS A 7 -27.20 -0.14 27.53
C LYS A 7 -27.03 -1.15 26.39
N ILE A 8 -26.47 -0.74 25.26
CA ILE A 8 -26.29 -1.58 24.08
C ILE A 8 -24.95 -2.33 24.18
N GLN A 9 -24.99 -3.64 23.96
CA GLN A 9 -23.81 -4.50 23.90
C GLN A 9 -23.53 -4.86 22.43
N LEU A 10 -22.27 -4.75 22.03
CA LEU A 10 -21.76 -5.22 20.73
C LEU A 10 -20.86 -6.42 21.00
N HIS A 11 -21.02 -7.48 20.22
CA HIS A 11 -20.20 -8.69 20.31
C HIS A 11 -19.52 -8.92 18.96
N PHE A 12 -18.22 -9.18 18.98
CA PHE A 12 -17.42 -9.51 17.81
C PHE A 12 -16.43 -10.61 18.20
N MET A 13 -16.24 -11.56 17.30
CA MET A 13 -15.25 -12.62 17.46
C MET A 13 -13.97 -12.19 16.75
N VAL A 14 -12.83 -12.53 17.34
CA VAL A 14 -11.50 -12.29 16.76
C VAL A 14 -10.67 -13.55 16.92
N ASP A 15 -9.71 -13.73 16.03
CA ASP A 15 -8.66 -14.71 16.19
C ASP A 15 -7.57 -14.22 17.18
N GLU A 16 -6.58 -15.08 17.43
CA GLU A 16 -5.50 -14.77 18.37
C GLU A 16 -4.58 -13.65 17.86
N GLN A 17 -4.38 -13.54 16.55
CA GLN A 17 -3.52 -12.52 15.95
C GLN A 17 -4.18 -11.14 15.99
N GLU A 18 -5.44 -11.07 15.59
CA GLU A 18 -6.28 -9.88 15.66
C GLU A 18 -6.34 -9.36 17.10
N ARG A 19 -6.47 -10.25 18.10
CA ARG A 19 -6.44 -9.86 19.51
C ARG A 19 -5.12 -9.23 19.91
N LYS A 20 -3.99 -9.83 19.52
CA LYS A 20 -2.64 -9.28 19.81
C LYS A 20 -2.46 -7.89 19.19
N ILE A 21 -2.95 -7.68 17.98
CA ILE A 21 -2.89 -6.37 17.30
C ILE A 21 -3.74 -5.34 18.03
N ILE A 22 -4.94 -5.71 18.48
CA ILE A 22 -5.81 -4.83 19.26
C ILE A 22 -5.13 -4.42 20.58
N ASP A 23 -4.55 -5.38 21.30
CA ASP A 23 -3.88 -5.11 22.58
C ASP A 23 -2.66 -4.20 22.38
N ALA A 24 -1.86 -4.40 21.33
CA ALA A 24 -0.74 -3.52 20.98
C ALA A 24 -1.22 -2.09 20.62
N LYS A 25 -2.29 -1.96 19.83
CA LYS A 25 -2.87 -0.64 19.50
C LYS A 25 -3.47 0.07 20.72
N MET A 26 -4.00 -0.69 21.67
CA MET A 26 -4.49 -0.17 22.95
C MET A 26 -3.35 0.41 23.80
N GLU A 27 -2.20 -0.26 23.82
CA GLU A 27 -0.99 0.23 24.49
C GLU A 27 -0.49 1.54 23.89
N LEU A 28 -0.46 1.65 22.55
CA LEU A 28 -0.06 2.88 21.85
C LEU A 28 -0.95 4.09 22.20
N ILE A 29 -2.24 3.87 22.43
CA ILE A 29 -3.21 4.92 22.82
C ILE A 29 -3.25 5.11 24.36
N GLY A 30 -2.49 4.30 25.11
CA GLY A 30 -2.42 4.36 26.58
C GLY A 30 -3.72 3.98 27.27
N THR A 31 -4.53 3.10 26.67
CA THR A 31 -5.85 2.70 27.20
C THR A 31 -5.90 1.21 27.52
N ASN A 32 -6.12 0.86 28.79
CA ASN A 32 -6.29 -0.54 29.22
C ASN A 32 -7.74 -1.06 29.11
N ASN A 33 -8.68 -0.20 28.67
CA ASN A 33 -10.10 -0.52 28.55
C ASN A 33 -10.49 -0.78 27.09
N LEU A 34 -10.67 -2.06 26.75
CA LEU A 34 -11.05 -2.51 25.41
C LEU A 34 -12.34 -1.84 24.90
N GLY A 35 -13.35 -1.73 25.77
CA GLY A 35 -14.62 -1.11 25.39
C GLY A 35 -14.52 0.41 25.18
N ALA A 36 -13.54 1.07 25.78
CA ALA A 36 -13.25 2.48 25.51
C ALA A 36 -12.47 2.64 24.20
N TYR A 37 -11.45 1.81 23.99
CA TYR A 37 -10.67 1.76 22.75
C TYR A 37 -11.56 1.51 21.53
N ILE A 38 -12.33 0.42 21.54
CA ILE A 38 -13.21 0.06 20.41
C ILE A 38 -14.25 1.13 20.16
N ARG A 39 -14.87 1.70 21.21
CA ARG A 39 -15.85 2.77 21.02
C ARG A 39 -15.20 4.01 20.40
N ARG A 40 -13.98 4.35 20.83
CA ARG A 40 -13.25 5.49 20.26
C ARG A 40 -12.91 5.24 18.79
N MET A 41 -12.45 4.04 18.45
CA MET A 41 -12.17 3.65 17.06
C MET A 41 -13.42 3.55 16.20
N ALA A 42 -14.53 3.02 16.72
CA ALA A 42 -15.77 2.87 15.96
C ALA A 42 -16.51 4.20 15.73
N ILE A 43 -16.30 5.20 16.59
CA ILE A 43 -16.94 6.53 16.46
C ILE A 43 -16.02 7.53 15.73
N TYR A 44 -14.73 7.53 16.06
CA TYR A 44 -13.77 8.55 15.61
C TYR A 44 -12.67 7.99 14.72
N GLY A 45 -12.64 6.68 14.48
CA GLY A 45 -11.68 6.10 13.55
C GLY A 45 -11.93 6.62 12.15
N TYR A 46 -10.91 7.20 11.53
CA TYR A 46 -10.94 7.49 10.11
C TYR A 46 -10.72 6.17 9.35
N MET A 47 -11.68 5.80 8.52
CA MET A 47 -11.47 4.73 7.54
C MET A 47 -10.79 5.38 6.34
N ILE A 48 -9.48 5.19 6.22
CA ILE A 48 -8.72 5.63 5.06
C ILE A 48 -8.81 4.51 4.03
N GLU A 49 -9.66 4.70 3.03
CA GLU A 49 -9.63 3.90 1.81
C GLU A 49 -8.51 4.46 0.94
N LEU A 50 -7.35 3.78 0.96
CA LEU A 50 -6.26 4.10 0.05
C LEU A 50 -6.61 3.49 -1.31
N ASP A 51 -6.82 4.33 -2.31
CA ASP A 51 -6.89 3.85 -3.68
C ASP A 51 -5.49 3.38 -4.12
N MET A 52 -5.34 2.07 -4.21
CA MET A 52 -4.09 1.41 -4.58
C MET A 52 -3.97 1.15 -6.09
N GLU A 53 -5.00 1.49 -6.89
CA GLU A 53 -4.95 1.35 -8.35
C GLU A 53 -3.70 2.00 -8.97
N PRO A 54 -3.33 3.25 -8.63
CA PRO A 54 -2.14 3.89 -9.18
C PRO A 54 -0.86 3.10 -8.89
N LEU A 55 -0.70 2.56 -7.68
CA LEU A 55 0.47 1.79 -7.29
C LEU A 55 0.51 0.41 -7.99
N ASN A 56 -0.66 -0.21 -8.17
CA ASN A 56 -0.78 -1.46 -8.90
C ASN A 56 -0.37 -1.29 -10.37
N ARG A 57 -0.80 -0.20 -11.02
CA ARG A 57 -0.40 0.11 -12.41
C ARG A 57 1.12 0.27 -12.54
N LEU A 58 1.75 1.04 -11.65
CA LEU A 58 3.21 1.20 -11.62
C LEU A 58 3.93 -0.15 -11.45
N THR A 59 3.40 -1.03 -10.60
CA THR A 59 4.00 -2.36 -10.35
C THR A 59 3.93 -3.26 -11.59
N VAL A 60 2.81 -3.21 -12.33
CA VAL A 60 2.63 -3.96 -13.58
C VAL A 60 3.63 -3.49 -14.64
N GLU A 61 3.79 -2.18 -14.79
CA GLU A 61 4.73 -1.62 -15.76
C GLU A 61 6.19 -1.95 -15.41
N LEU A 62 6.58 -1.82 -14.14
CA LEU A 62 7.91 -2.21 -13.67
C LEU A 62 8.19 -3.70 -13.96
N SER A 63 7.19 -4.56 -13.77
CA SER A 63 7.29 -5.98 -14.10
C SER A 63 7.49 -6.21 -15.60
N ARG A 64 6.81 -5.45 -16.45
CA ARG A 64 7.01 -5.50 -17.92
C ARG A 64 8.46 -5.10 -18.28
N ILE A 65 8.98 -4.02 -17.70
CA ILE A 65 10.37 -3.59 -17.92
C ILE A 65 11.35 -4.66 -17.48
N GLY A 66 11.18 -5.22 -16.28
CA GLY A 66 12.03 -6.30 -15.77
C GLY A 66 12.05 -7.51 -16.71
N ASN A 67 10.90 -7.87 -17.28
CA ASN A 67 10.80 -8.93 -18.27
C ASN A 67 11.50 -8.57 -19.59
N ASN A 68 11.35 -7.34 -20.09
CA ASN A 68 12.02 -6.87 -21.31
C ASN A 68 13.55 -6.86 -21.12
N LEU A 69 14.04 -6.36 -19.98
CA LEU A 69 15.45 -6.38 -19.62
C LEU A 69 16.00 -7.81 -19.55
N ASN A 70 15.26 -8.73 -18.91
CA ASN A 70 15.67 -10.12 -18.81
C ASN A 70 15.77 -10.80 -20.20
N GLN A 71 14.85 -10.49 -21.11
CA GLN A 71 14.91 -10.95 -22.50
C GLN A 71 16.14 -10.40 -23.24
N LEU A 72 16.48 -9.13 -22.99
CA LEU A 72 17.66 -8.49 -23.53
C LEU A 72 18.95 -9.19 -23.05
N THR A 73 19.05 -9.42 -21.75
CA THR A 73 20.20 -10.11 -21.15
C THR A 73 20.35 -11.52 -21.68
N LYS A 74 19.26 -12.29 -21.81
CA LYS A 74 19.31 -13.64 -22.40
C LYS A 74 19.80 -13.61 -23.84
N ARG A 75 19.23 -12.74 -24.68
CA ARG A 75 19.64 -12.59 -26.09
C ARG A 75 21.09 -12.12 -26.23
N ALA A 76 21.53 -11.18 -25.39
CA ALA A 76 22.91 -10.71 -25.37
C ALA A 76 23.89 -11.81 -24.97
N ASN A 77 23.52 -12.65 -23.99
CA ASN A 77 24.32 -13.81 -23.58
C ASN A 77 24.37 -14.90 -24.66
N GLU A 78 23.30 -15.08 -25.44
CA GLU A 78 23.23 -16.10 -26.51
C GLU A 78 23.94 -15.67 -27.79
N THR A 79 23.82 -14.40 -28.18
CA THR A 79 24.34 -13.89 -29.47
C THR A 79 25.64 -13.10 -29.34
N GLY A 80 26.04 -12.75 -28.11
CA GLY A 80 27.20 -11.90 -27.85
C GLY A 80 27.05 -10.46 -28.32
N ASN A 81 25.88 -10.06 -28.82
CA ASN A 81 25.63 -8.76 -29.42
C ASN A 81 24.42 -8.09 -28.78
N ILE A 82 24.49 -6.77 -28.59
CA ILE A 82 23.39 -5.97 -28.04
C ILE A 82 22.87 -5.08 -29.16
N TYR A 83 21.58 -5.20 -29.48
CA TYR A 83 20.94 -4.41 -30.52
C TYR A 83 20.52 -3.04 -29.97
N ILE A 84 20.76 -2.00 -30.77
CA ILE A 84 20.40 -0.61 -30.42
C ILE A 84 18.88 -0.47 -30.26
N ASP A 85 18.09 -1.14 -31.10
CA ASP A 85 16.62 -1.10 -31.02
C ASP A 85 16.08 -1.59 -29.66
N ASP A 86 16.69 -2.65 -29.10
CA ASP A 86 16.30 -3.18 -27.80
C ASP A 86 16.64 -2.19 -26.66
N ILE A 87 17.78 -1.49 -26.77
CA ILE A 87 18.17 -0.44 -25.82
C ILE A 87 17.21 0.76 -25.92
N GLU A 88 16.80 1.14 -27.12
CA GLU A 88 15.87 2.24 -27.34
C GLU A 88 14.49 1.95 -26.75
N VAL A 89 13.96 0.74 -26.94
CA VAL A 89 12.70 0.30 -26.34
C VAL A 89 12.77 0.34 -24.82
N LEU A 90 13.84 -0.22 -24.22
CA LEU A 90 14.03 -0.20 -22.78
C LEU A 90 14.17 1.23 -22.22
N SER A 91 14.91 2.09 -22.93
CA SER A 91 15.06 3.50 -22.55
C SER A 91 13.73 4.26 -22.62
N GLY A 92 12.90 3.97 -23.61
CA GLY A 92 11.54 4.50 -23.74
C GLY A 92 10.64 4.09 -22.59
N ASP A 93 10.61 2.80 -22.27
CA ASP A 93 9.84 2.24 -21.15
C ASP A 93 10.26 2.88 -19.81
N ILE A 94 11.56 3.03 -19.54
CA ILE A 94 12.07 3.65 -18.31
C ILE A 94 11.68 5.13 -18.21
N LYS A 95 11.67 5.86 -19.34
CA LYS A 95 11.24 7.26 -19.36
C LYS A 95 9.76 7.41 -19.04
N ALA A 96 8.91 6.52 -19.56
CA ALA A 96 7.48 6.52 -19.29
C ALA A 96 7.19 6.35 -17.79
N ILE A 97 7.74 5.29 -17.17
CA ILE A 97 7.57 5.05 -15.73
C ILE A 97 8.11 6.21 -14.89
N LYS A 98 9.22 6.84 -15.32
CA LYS A 98 9.77 8.00 -14.60
C LYS A 98 8.80 9.17 -14.58
N GLU A 99 8.07 9.42 -15.66
CA GLU A 99 7.01 10.43 -15.69
C GLU A 99 5.79 10.01 -14.87
N ASP A 100 5.39 8.75 -14.91
CA ASP A 100 4.27 8.27 -14.10
C ASP A 100 4.55 8.37 -12.59
N ILE A 101 5.78 8.05 -12.17
CA ILE A 101 6.25 8.29 -10.79
C ILE A 101 6.26 9.78 -10.46
N ARG A 102 6.65 10.64 -11.41
CA ARG A 102 6.66 12.10 -11.21
C ARG A 102 5.25 12.65 -11.04
N ILE A 103 4.28 12.16 -11.82
CA ILE A 103 2.87 12.54 -11.69
C ILE A 103 2.34 12.05 -10.34
N PHE A 104 2.55 10.77 -10.01
CA PHE A 104 2.12 10.20 -8.74
C PHE A 104 2.69 10.93 -7.53
N THR A 105 3.98 11.29 -7.54
CA THR A 105 4.60 12.05 -6.45
C THR A 105 4.04 13.47 -6.36
N ASN A 106 3.83 14.17 -7.48
CA ASN A 106 3.19 15.48 -7.45
C ASN A 106 1.77 15.42 -6.89
N ASP A 107 0.98 14.41 -7.25
CA ASP A 107 -0.38 14.24 -6.74
C ASP A 107 -0.40 13.93 -5.23
N LEU A 108 0.58 13.15 -4.75
CA LEU A 108 0.69 12.81 -3.32
C LEU A 108 1.11 14.00 -2.44
N PHE A 109 1.86 14.96 -3.00
CA PHE A 109 2.39 16.14 -2.28
C PHE A 109 1.68 17.46 -2.67
N ALA A 110 0.61 17.41 -3.47
CA ALA A 110 -0.10 18.60 -3.93
C ALA A 110 -0.89 19.31 -2.82
N ASP A 111 -1.33 18.59 -1.79
CA ASP A 111 -2.15 19.10 -0.68
C ASP A 111 -1.36 19.80 0.45
N GLU A 112 -0.02 19.92 0.34
CA GLU A 112 0.82 20.59 1.35
C GLU A 112 1.07 22.09 1.09
N LYS A 113 0.24 22.77 0.28
CA LYS A 113 0.34 24.23 0.04
C LYS A 113 -0.92 25.03 0.39
#